data_AF-N1P873-F1
#
_entry.id   AF-N1P873-F1
#
_cell.length_a   1.000
_cell.length_b   1.000
_cell.length_c   1.000
_cell.angle_alpha   90.00
_cell.angle_beta   90.00
_cell.angle_gamma   90.00
#
_symmetry.space_group_name_H-M   'P 1'
#
loop_
_entity.id
_entity.type
_entity.pdbx_description
1 polymer ?
#
loop_
_entity_poly.entity_id
_entity_poly.type
_entity_poly.pdbx_seq_one_letter_code
_entity_poly.pdbx_strand_id
1 'polypeptide(L)'
;MLLTKRFSKLFKLTFIVLILCGLFVITNKYMDENTSVKEYKEYLDRYVQSYSNKYSSSSDAASADDSTPLRDNDEAGNEKLKSFYNNVFNFLMVDSPNGSTAKQYNEACLLKGDIGDRPDHYKDLYKLSAKELSKCLELSPDEVASLTKSHKDYVDHISDLVSLKGTYKGSGIATVGGGKFSLMAFLIIKTLRNMGTTLPVEVLIPPGDEGETEFCNKILPKYNSKCIYVSDILPRETIEKFVFKGYQFKSLALIASSFENLLLLDADNFPIKPLDNIFNEEPYVSKGLVMWPDFWRRTTHPLYYDIAGIAVDKKKRVRNSRDDITPPAVYTKDLKDLSDVPLSDLDGTIPDVSTESGQLMINKTKHLGTALLSLFYNVNGPTWYYPIFSQKAAGEGDKETFIAAANFYGLPFYQVRTRTGVEGYHDEDGFHGVAMLQHDFVQDYDRYLNAMESIGNKYGGTKSADAIKFDKNYSLEKYTEEFFDNEDLNAKNHVDVMFIHSNFPKFDPYDLSKSNFLTTNGKPARSYTALKKVKNYDIELENFKVLNEYVCVNKNPFKYLDDLLGQDKTEWKRVCGYITDRLAFLESTHDKAIAGK
;
A
#
# COMPACT_ATOMS: atom_id res chain seq x y z
N MET A 1 56.92 -42.33 19.00
CA MET A 1 56.23 -42.77 20.24
C MET A 1 54.72 -42.64 20.00
N LEU A 2 53.89 -43.62 20.38
CA LEU A 2 52.45 -43.61 20.07
C LEU A 2 51.62 -42.95 21.20
N LEU A 3 50.65 -42.10 20.83
CA LEU A 3 49.52 -41.62 21.64
C LEU A 3 48.42 -41.02 20.71
N THR A 4 47.94 -41.81 19.73
CA THR A 4 46.67 -42.58 19.77
C THR A 4 45.39 -41.74 19.60
N LYS A 5 44.63 -42.03 18.52
CA LYS A 5 43.40 -41.33 18.08
C LYS A 5 42.21 -41.36 19.07
N ARG A 6 42.33 -41.97 20.25
CA ARG A 6 41.25 -42.05 21.26
C ARG A 6 41.02 -40.75 22.03
N PHE A 7 42.07 -39.98 22.35
CA PHE A 7 41.93 -38.74 23.13
C PHE A 7 41.11 -37.65 22.41
N SER A 8 41.26 -37.51 21.08
CA SER A 8 40.57 -36.49 20.29
C SER A 8 39.05 -36.63 20.29
N LYS A 9 38.51 -37.87 20.32
CA LYS A 9 37.05 -38.09 20.40
C LYS A 9 36.50 -37.79 21.79
N LEU A 10 37.22 -38.13 22.86
CA LEU A 10 36.76 -37.89 24.22
C LEU A 10 36.69 -36.38 24.51
N PHE A 11 37.75 -35.62 24.18
CA PHE A 11 37.82 -34.18 24.40
C PHE A 11 36.71 -33.40 23.66
N LYS A 12 36.39 -33.80 22.43
CA LYS A 12 35.27 -33.19 21.67
C LYS A 12 33.91 -33.45 22.30
N LEU A 13 33.68 -34.61 22.92
CA LEU A 13 32.38 -34.93 23.52
C LEU A 13 32.14 -34.11 24.79
N THR A 14 33.13 -34.01 25.68
CA THR A 14 33.02 -33.23 26.93
C THR A 14 32.82 -31.74 26.66
N PHE A 15 33.47 -31.19 25.62
CA PHE A 15 33.35 -29.78 25.25
C PHE A 15 31.95 -29.42 24.74
N ILE A 16 31.32 -30.30 23.95
CA ILE A 16 29.95 -30.11 23.45
C ILE A 16 28.92 -30.15 24.60
N VAL A 17 29.07 -31.09 25.54
CA VAL A 17 28.17 -31.18 26.71
C VAL A 17 28.26 -29.92 27.60
N LEU A 18 29.47 -29.39 27.82
CA LEU A 18 29.65 -28.15 28.60
C LEU A 18 29.02 -26.93 27.92
N ILE A 19 29.11 -26.81 26.59
CA ILE A 19 28.47 -25.73 25.84
C ILE A 19 26.94 -25.84 25.89
N LEU A 20 26.38 -27.04 25.75
CA LEU A 20 24.92 -27.25 25.84
C LEU A 20 24.37 -26.96 27.24
N CYS A 21 25.08 -27.34 28.30
CA CYS A 21 24.71 -26.98 29.67
C CYS A 21 24.85 -25.46 29.93
N GLY A 22 25.86 -24.80 29.35
CA GLY A 22 26.00 -23.35 29.41
C GLY A 22 24.84 -22.60 28.76
N LEU A 23 24.45 -23.03 27.55
CA LEU A 23 23.29 -22.48 26.84
C LEU A 23 22.00 -22.64 27.66
N PHE A 24 21.70 -23.85 28.16
CA PHE A 24 20.47 -24.15 28.90
C PHE A 24 20.30 -23.37 30.21
N VAL A 25 21.41 -23.03 30.89
CA VAL A 25 21.40 -22.25 32.15
C VAL A 25 21.21 -20.75 31.89
N ILE A 26 21.75 -20.22 30.79
CA ILE A 26 21.58 -18.81 30.42
C ILE A 26 20.16 -18.54 29.90
N THR A 27 19.55 -19.47 29.15
CA THR A 27 18.18 -19.34 28.63
C THR A 27 17.07 -19.39 29.69
N ASN A 28 17.38 -19.67 30.96
CA ASN A 28 16.40 -19.89 32.04
C ASN A 28 16.47 -18.89 33.20
N LYS A 29 17.16 -17.74 33.04
CA LYS A 29 17.25 -16.70 34.09
C LYS A 29 17.23 -15.27 33.53
N TYR A 30 16.07 -14.82 33.04
CA TYR A 30 15.22 -13.84 33.76
C TYR A 30 13.93 -13.52 32.97
N MET A 31 12.81 -14.00 33.52
CA MET A 31 11.43 -13.52 33.31
C MET A 31 11.26 -12.16 34.04
N ASP A 32 10.32 -11.25 33.78
CA ASP A 32 9.29 -11.00 32.74
C ASP A 32 8.79 -9.53 32.93
N GLU A 33 7.64 -9.14 32.35
CA GLU A 33 6.78 -7.96 32.63
C GLU A 33 6.88 -6.72 31.72
N ASN A 34 6.29 -6.88 30.52
CA ASN A 34 5.19 -6.07 29.95
C ASN A 34 5.16 -4.52 30.05
N THR A 35 5.20 -3.87 28.88
CA THR A 35 4.16 -2.90 28.44
C THR A 35 3.61 -3.38 27.08
N SER A 36 2.38 -3.01 26.71
CA SER A 36 1.47 -3.87 25.92
C SER A 36 1.74 -4.05 24.40
N VAL A 37 2.66 -4.96 24.07
CA VAL A 37 2.58 -5.75 22.80
C VAL A 37 1.39 -6.73 22.82
N LYS A 38 0.84 -6.97 24.02
CA LYS A 38 -0.23 -7.94 24.33
C LYS A 38 -1.55 -7.68 23.58
N GLU A 39 -2.01 -6.43 23.56
CA GLU A 39 -3.33 -6.06 23.02
C GLU A 39 -3.44 -6.32 21.51
N TYR A 40 -2.34 -6.12 20.76
CA TYR A 40 -2.28 -6.39 19.32
C TYR A 40 -2.25 -7.90 19.01
N LYS A 41 -1.58 -8.72 19.84
CA LYS A 41 -1.63 -10.19 19.69
C LYS A 41 -3.00 -10.75 20.05
N GLU A 42 -3.60 -10.27 21.14
CA GLU A 42 -4.94 -10.69 21.56
C GLU A 42 -6.03 -10.30 20.55
N TYR A 43 -5.81 -9.30 19.70
CA TYR A 43 -6.66 -9.03 18.52
C TYR A 43 -6.49 -10.11 17.43
N LEU A 44 -5.24 -10.38 17.03
CA LEU A 44 -4.92 -11.32 15.94
C LEU A 44 -5.33 -12.78 16.24
N ASP A 45 -5.06 -13.29 17.44
CA ASP A 45 -5.37 -14.67 17.80
C ASP A 45 -6.89 -14.94 17.82
N ARG A 46 -7.70 -13.95 18.26
CA ARG A 46 -9.17 -14.04 18.20
C ARG A 46 -9.70 -14.07 16.77
N TYR A 47 -9.08 -13.31 15.86
CA TYR A 47 -9.46 -13.26 14.45
C TYR A 47 -9.20 -14.60 13.74
N VAL A 48 -8.06 -15.25 14.02
CA VAL A 48 -7.69 -16.52 13.39
C VAL A 48 -8.55 -17.69 13.89
N GLN A 49 -8.89 -17.73 15.19
CA GLN A 49 -9.61 -18.85 15.78
C GLN A 49 -11.10 -18.90 15.45
N SER A 50 -11.75 -17.76 15.17
CA SER A 50 -13.19 -17.73 14.82
C SER A 50 -13.48 -18.33 13.44
N TYR A 51 -12.57 -18.16 12.48
CA TYR A 51 -12.79 -18.48 11.07
C TYR A 51 -12.66 -19.98 10.72
N SER A 52 -12.15 -20.81 11.64
CA SER A 52 -11.65 -22.16 11.31
C SER A 52 -12.59 -23.33 11.66
N ASN A 53 -13.81 -23.10 12.15
CA ASN A 53 -14.64 -24.16 12.77
C ASN A 53 -16.15 -24.13 12.46
N LYS A 54 -16.52 -24.08 11.16
CA LYS A 54 -17.76 -24.72 10.61
C LYS A 54 -17.93 -24.46 9.11
N TYR A 55 -17.88 -25.52 8.28
CA TYR A 55 -19.06 -26.16 7.66
C TYR A 55 -18.62 -27.28 6.69
N SER A 56 -19.49 -28.28 6.49
CA SER A 56 -19.28 -29.42 5.59
C SER A 56 -20.62 -29.98 5.09
N SER A 57 -20.62 -30.73 3.99
CA SER A 57 -21.79 -31.33 3.27
C SER A 57 -22.82 -30.31 2.71
N SER A 58 -22.90 -30.05 1.39
CA SER A 58 -23.45 -30.88 0.26
C SER A 58 -24.97 -30.73 0.09
N SER A 59 -25.47 -29.99 -0.92
CA SER A 59 -25.79 -30.41 -2.32
C SER A 59 -27.29 -30.79 -2.48
N ASP A 60 -28.00 -30.75 -3.62
CA ASP A 60 -27.71 -30.62 -5.06
C ASP A 60 -28.86 -29.93 -5.85
N ALA A 61 -28.61 -29.58 -7.14
CA ALA A 61 -29.55 -29.36 -8.27
C ALA A 61 -30.70 -28.31 -8.15
N ALA A 62 -30.77 -27.23 -8.96
CA ALA A 62 -31.01 -27.13 -10.42
C ALA A 62 -32.50 -27.39 -10.82
N SER A 63 -33.11 -26.71 -11.80
CA SER A 63 -32.57 -25.92 -12.94
C SER A 63 -33.56 -24.85 -13.45
N ALA A 64 -33.06 -23.87 -14.23
CA ALA A 64 -33.48 -23.46 -15.60
C ALA A 64 -34.95 -23.20 -15.98
N ASP A 65 -35.30 -22.31 -16.93
CA ASP A 65 -34.63 -21.21 -17.69
C ASP A 65 -35.77 -20.45 -18.45
N ASP A 66 -35.64 -19.34 -19.18
CA ASP A 66 -34.50 -18.49 -19.59
C ASP A 66 -34.85 -17.00 -19.22
N SER A 67 -34.79 -15.87 -19.96
CA SER A 67 -34.36 -15.47 -21.32
C SER A 67 -34.20 -13.96 -21.45
N THR A 68 -33.24 -13.38 -22.17
CA THR A 68 -31.81 -13.74 -22.39
C THR A 68 -31.06 -12.41 -22.74
N PRO A 69 -29.73 -12.24 -22.52
CA PRO A 69 -29.19 -10.94 -22.10
C PRO A 69 -27.98 -10.41 -22.91
N LEU A 70 -27.33 -9.35 -22.39
CA LEU A 70 -25.97 -8.93 -22.78
C LEU A 70 -24.94 -10.01 -22.37
N ARG A 71 -24.69 -10.98 -23.26
CA ARG A 71 -23.70 -12.05 -23.03
C ARG A 71 -23.15 -12.63 -24.34
N ASP A 72 -22.33 -11.84 -25.04
CA ASP A 72 -21.47 -12.38 -26.10
C ASP A 72 -20.24 -13.06 -25.48
N ASN A 73 -19.94 -14.27 -25.93
CA ASN A 73 -18.94 -15.16 -25.34
C ASN A 73 -17.52 -14.88 -25.89
N ASP A 74 -16.62 -14.42 -25.03
CA ASP A 74 -15.15 -14.54 -25.21
C ASP A 74 -14.61 -15.65 -24.28
N GLU A 75 -15.22 -16.84 -24.35
CA GLU A 75 -14.81 -18.03 -23.57
C GLU A 75 -13.34 -18.39 -23.84
N ALA A 76 -12.87 -18.22 -25.07
CA ALA A 76 -11.47 -18.40 -25.45
C ALA A 76 -10.54 -17.39 -24.75
N GLY A 77 -10.95 -16.12 -24.63
CA GLY A 77 -10.23 -15.10 -23.86
C GLY A 77 -10.18 -15.42 -22.37
N ASN A 78 -11.27 -15.94 -21.80
CA ASN A 78 -11.36 -16.33 -20.40
C ASN A 78 -10.46 -17.55 -20.08
N GLU A 79 -10.53 -18.62 -20.88
CA GLU A 79 -9.67 -19.79 -20.70
C GLU A 79 -8.19 -19.47 -20.96
N LYS A 80 -7.87 -18.55 -21.88
CA LYS A 80 -6.50 -18.02 -22.03
C LYS A 80 -6.03 -17.29 -20.75
N LEU A 81 -6.88 -16.46 -20.16
CA LEU A 81 -6.58 -15.71 -18.93
C LEU A 81 -6.35 -16.66 -17.74
N LYS A 82 -7.21 -17.68 -17.60
CA LYS A 82 -7.09 -18.73 -16.57
C LYS A 82 -5.85 -19.60 -16.76
N SER A 83 -5.55 -20.01 -17.99
CA SER A 83 -4.33 -20.77 -18.31
C SER A 83 -3.07 -19.97 -17.98
N PHE A 84 -3.04 -18.68 -18.33
CA PHE A 84 -1.95 -17.77 -18.00
C PHE A 84 -1.76 -17.63 -16.49
N TYR A 85 -2.81 -17.28 -15.73
CA TYR A 85 -2.65 -17.07 -14.29
C TYR A 85 -2.43 -18.36 -13.51
N ASN A 86 -2.94 -19.50 -13.98
CA ASN A 86 -2.55 -20.80 -13.45
C ASN A 86 -1.03 -21.03 -13.55
N ASN A 87 -0.40 -20.68 -14.68
CA ASN A 87 1.05 -20.79 -14.84
C ASN A 87 1.81 -19.81 -13.93
N VAL A 88 1.37 -18.54 -13.85
CA VAL A 88 1.91 -17.55 -12.89
C VAL A 88 1.86 -18.08 -11.45
N PHE A 89 0.73 -18.67 -11.03
CA PHE A 89 0.60 -19.21 -9.68
C PHE A 89 1.39 -20.50 -9.44
N ASN A 90 1.61 -21.33 -10.47
CA ASN A 90 2.55 -22.45 -10.39
C ASN A 90 3.99 -21.95 -10.19
N PHE A 91 4.42 -20.91 -10.91
CA PHE A 91 5.73 -20.28 -10.70
C PHE A 91 5.83 -19.63 -9.31
N LEU A 92 4.79 -18.92 -8.83
CA LEU A 92 4.74 -18.43 -7.44
C LEU A 92 4.90 -19.56 -6.41
N MET A 93 4.40 -20.77 -6.66
CA MET A 93 4.55 -21.92 -5.75
C MET A 93 5.92 -22.61 -5.85
N VAL A 94 6.56 -22.61 -7.01
CA VAL A 94 7.84 -23.30 -7.26
C VAL A 94 9.05 -22.42 -6.95
N ASP A 95 8.98 -21.14 -7.28
CA ASP A 95 10.13 -20.22 -7.23
C ASP A 95 10.19 -19.43 -5.92
N SER A 96 9.15 -19.48 -5.07
CA SER A 96 9.14 -18.76 -3.79
C SER A 96 10.23 -19.26 -2.82
N PRO A 97 10.98 -18.34 -2.17
CA PRO A 97 12.03 -18.68 -1.21
C PRO A 97 11.48 -19.37 0.05
N ASN A 98 11.98 -20.57 0.34
CA ASN A 98 11.60 -21.34 1.52
C ASN A 98 12.00 -20.64 2.83
N GLY A 99 11.10 -20.62 3.81
CA GLY A 99 11.33 -20.09 5.15
C GLY A 99 10.90 -18.64 5.35
N SER A 100 11.53 -17.95 6.29
CA SER A 100 11.32 -16.54 6.60
C SER A 100 12.54 -15.96 7.30
N THR A 101 12.85 -14.67 7.07
CA THR A 101 13.90 -13.97 7.83
C THR A 101 13.59 -14.00 9.32
N ALA A 102 14.63 -14.11 10.15
CA ALA A 102 14.52 -14.00 11.61
C ALA A 102 14.01 -12.62 12.09
N LYS A 103 13.92 -11.61 11.20
CA LYS A 103 13.69 -10.19 11.55
C LYS A 103 14.63 -9.71 12.66
N GLN A 104 15.87 -10.19 12.63
CA GLN A 104 16.97 -9.75 13.50
C GLN A 104 17.58 -8.47 12.94
N TYR A 105 17.89 -7.51 13.81
CA TYR A 105 18.47 -6.22 13.43
C TYR A 105 19.65 -5.90 14.33
N ASN A 106 20.77 -5.46 13.74
CA ASN A 106 21.99 -5.21 14.50
C ASN A 106 21.88 -3.97 15.40
N GLU A 107 22.55 -3.98 16.56
CA GLU A 107 22.59 -2.83 17.48
C GLU A 107 23.27 -1.59 16.87
N ALA A 108 24.12 -1.77 15.85
CA ALA A 108 24.74 -0.70 15.08
C ALA A 108 23.79 -0.01 14.07
N CYS A 109 22.56 -0.50 13.91
CA CYS A 109 21.54 0.15 13.09
C CYS A 109 21.20 1.56 13.62
N LEU A 110 21.35 2.58 12.78
CA LEU A 110 21.03 3.96 13.14
C LEU A 110 19.54 4.32 12.94
N LEU A 111 18.76 3.46 12.27
CA LEU A 111 17.31 3.58 12.16
C LEU A 111 16.66 3.10 13.47
N LYS A 112 16.45 4.03 14.41
CA LYS A 112 15.79 3.78 15.70
C LYS A 112 14.34 4.28 15.74
N GLY A 113 13.78 4.58 14.57
CA GLY A 113 12.47 5.18 14.35
C GLY A 113 12.42 5.81 12.96
N ASP A 114 11.26 6.32 12.57
CA ASP A 114 11.00 6.76 11.21
C ASP A 114 11.72 8.05 10.82
N ILE A 115 12.15 8.11 9.55
CA ILE A 115 12.66 9.33 8.93
C ILE A 115 11.56 9.85 8.00
N GLY A 116 10.84 10.91 8.40
CA GLY A 116 9.82 11.55 7.56
C GLY A 116 10.41 12.53 6.54
N ASP A 117 9.68 12.85 5.46
CA ASP A 117 10.11 13.85 4.47
C ASP A 117 9.79 15.29 4.88
N ARG A 118 10.37 15.70 6.02
CA ARG A 118 10.22 17.04 6.60
C ARG A 118 11.58 17.63 7.04
N PRO A 119 11.75 18.97 7.02
CA PRO A 119 13.08 19.58 7.15
C PRO A 119 13.82 19.29 8.45
N ASP A 120 13.10 19.11 9.56
CA ASP A 120 13.65 18.75 10.87
C ASP A 120 14.32 17.36 10.88
N HIS A 121 14.05 16.49 9.90
CA HIS A 121 14.71 15.20 9.68
C HIS A 121 15.85 15.27 8.65
N TYR A 122 16.08 16.39 7.95
CA TYR A 122 17.11 16.46 6.89
C TYR A 122 18.55 16.29 7.42
N LYS A 123 18.77 16.57 8.71
CA LYS A 123 20.02 16.27 9.44
C LYS A 123 20.31 14.76 9.59
N ASP A 124 19.30 13.90 9.47
CA ASP A 124 19.37 12.46 9.71
C ASP A 124 19.48 11.64 8.43
N LEU A 125 19.40 12.26 7.24
CA LEU A 125 19.39 11.57 5.94
C LEU A 125 20.64 10.70 5.68
N TYR A 126 21.78 10.99 6.32
CA TYR A 126 22.98 10.15 6.22
C TYR A 126 22.75 8.70 6.70
N LYS A 127 21.76 8.47 7.58
CA LYS A 127 21.34 7.16 8.06
C LYS A 127 20.65 6.31 6.97
N LEU A 128 20.19 6.95 5.89
CA LEU A 128 19.62 6.30 4.71
C LEU A 128 20.71 5.97 3.65
N SER A 129 21.98 6.23 3.94
CA SER A 129 23.07 5.84 3.03
C SER A 129 23.23 4.33 2.95
N ALA A 130 23.75 3.84 1.82
CA ALA A 130 24.02 2.41 1.62
C ALA A 130 24.88 1.81 2.75
N LYS A 131 25.82 2.61 3.28
CA LYS A 131 26.75 2.29 4.37
C LYS A 131 26.04 2.07 5.71
N GLU A 132 25.05 2.88 6.04
CA GLU A 132 24.32 2.79 7.32
C GLU A 132 23.13 1.82 7.23
N LEU A 133 22.41 1.81 6.10
CA LEU A 133 21.32 0.83 5.86
C LEU A 133 21.82 -0.62 5.84
N SER A 134 23.06 -0.89 5.40
CA SER A 134 23.69 -2.23 5.44
C SER A 134 23.90 -2.79 6.86
N LYS A 135 23.67 -2.00 7.91
CA LYS A 135 23.86 -2.38 9.32
C LYS A 135 22.53 -2.65 10.04
N CYS A 136 21.42 -2.74 9.31
CA CYS A 136 20.09 -2.82 9.90
C CYS A 136 19.55 -4.25 9.91
N LEU A 137 18.76 -4.67 8.92
CA LEU A 137 18.27 -6.06 8.85
C LEU A 137 19.43 -7.04 8.59
N GLU A 138 19.56 -8.04 9.44
CA GLU A 138 20.57 -9.10 9.26
C GLU A 138 20.03 -10.22 8.35
N LEU A 139 20.78 -10.54 7.30
CA LEU A 139 20.54 -11.68 6.40
C LEU A 139 21.86 -12.43 6.18
N SER A 140 21.81 -13.75 6.25
CA SER A 140 22.96 -14.62 6.00
C SER A 140 23.27 -14.75 4.49
N PRO A 141 24.51 -15.11 4.10
CA PRO A 141 24.85 -15.35 2.70
C PRO A 141 23.99 -16.43 2.02
N ASP A 142 23.55 -17.44 2.78
CA ASP A 142 22.69 -18.52 2.27
C ASP A 142 21.26 -18.04 2.02
N GLU A 143 20.71 -17.19 2.90
CA GLU A 143 19.42 -16.52 2.67
C GLU A 143 19.48 -15.61 1.44
N VAL A 144 20.53 -14.79 1.31
CA VAL A 144 20.74 -13.91 0.15
C VAL A 144 20.85 -14.73 -1.14
N ALA A 145 21.67 -15.79 -1.16
CA ALA A 145 21.82 -16.65 -2.34
C ALA A 145 20.51 -17.37 -2.72
N SER A 146 19.72 -17.81 -1.73
CA SER A 146 18.40 -18.39 -1.93
C SER A 146 17.42 -17.35 -2.53
N LEU A 147 17.41 -16.13 -1.99
CA LEU A 147 16.57 -15.03 -2.47
C LEU A 147 16.96 -14.60 -3.89
N THR A 148 18.25 -14.46 -4.20
CA THR A 148 18.73 -14.15 -5.56
C THR A 148 18.31 -15.22 -6.56
N LYS A 149 18.44 -16.51 -6.21
CA LYS A 149 17.98 -17.62 -7.06
C LYS A 149 16.47 -17.57 -7.28
N SER A 150 15.69 -17.52 -6.20
CA SER A 150 14.23 -17.45 -6.25
C SER A 150 13.71 -16.27 -7.08
N HIS A 151 14.29 -15.09 -6.90
CA HIS A 151 13.95 -13.91 -7.69
C HIS A 151 14.25 -14.10 -9.17
N LYS A 152 15.45 -14.59 -9.49
CA LYS A 152 15.87 -14.82 -10.87
C LYS A 152 14.99 -15.86 -11.56
N ASP A 153 14.78 -17.02 -10.94
CA ASP A 153 14.01 -18.12 -11.53
C ASP A 153 12.58 -17.67 -11.84
N TYR A 154 11.93 -16.97 -10.89
CA TYR A 154 10.59 -16.42 -11.12
C TYR A 154 10.56 -15.43 -12.28
N VAL A 155 11.51 -14.48 -12.35
CA VAL A 155 11.59 -13.49 -13.43
C VAL A 155 11.82 -14.15 -14.78
N ASP A 156 12.73 -15.12 -14.86
CA ASP A 156 13.01 -15.90 -16.07
C ASP A 156 11.72 -16.62 -16.52
N HIS A 157 11.05 -17.36 -15.62
CA HIS A 157 9.82 -18.10 -15.91
C HIS A 157 8.66 -17.21 -16.37
N ILE A 158 8.43 -16.04 -15.74
CA ILE A 158 7.36 -15.14 -16.21
C ILE A 158 7.73 -14.39 -17.49
N SER A 159 9.01 -14.30 -17.87
CA SER A 159 9.44 -13.68 -19.12
C SER A 159 8.98 -14.47 -20.36
N ASP A 160 8.93 -15.80 -20.27
CA ASP A 160 8.40 -16.68 -21.31
C ASP A 160 6.87 -16.55 -21.49
N LEU A 161 6.15 -16.01 -20.50
CA LEU A 161 4.68 -15.85 -20.57
C LEU A 161 4.20 -14.57 -21.26
N VAL A 162 5.06 -13.60 -21.58
CA VAL A 162 4.66 -12.18 -21.82
C VAL A 162 3.93 -11.94 -23.17
N SER A 163 2.67 -12.35 -23.27
CA SER A 163 1.70 -11.77 -24.23
C SER A 163 0.21 -11.99 -23.85
N LEU A 164 -0.27 -11.24 -22.84
CA LEU A 164 -1.71 -10.98 -22.63
C LEU A 164 -2.23 -9.81 -23.49
N LYS A 165 -1.59 -9.50 -24.63
CA LYS A 165 -2.03 -8.42 -25.53
C LYS A 165 -3.49 -8.63 -25.95
N GLY A 166 -4.33 -7.63 -25.68
CA GLY A 166 -5.76 -7.64 -25.98
C GLY A 166 -6.64 -8.43 -25.00
N THR A 167 -6.10 -8.98 -23.91
CA THR A 167 -6.90 -9.68 -22.88
C THR A 167 -7.57 -8.69 -21.92
N TYR A 168 -6.83 -7.69 -21.42
CA TYR A 168 -7.39 -6.57 -20.67
C TYR A 168 -7.93 -5.49 -21.63
N LYS A 169 -9.05 -4.85 -21.28
CA LYS A 169 -9.77 -3.90 -22.17
C LYS A 169 -10.44 -2.78 -21.36
N GLY A 170 -10.42 -1.56 -21.89
CA GLY A 170 -11.11 -0.42 -21.28
C GLY A 170 -10.46 0.14 -20.01
N SER A 171 -11.21 0.97 -19.28
CA SER A 171 -10.71 1.75 -18.15
C SER A 171 -11.69 1.70 -16.96
N GLY A 172 -11.18 1.65 -15.74
CA GLY A 172 -12.02 1.52 -14.54
C GLY A 172 -11.24 1.45 -13.23
N ILE A 173 -11.97 1.14 -12.15
CA ILE A 173 -11.47 1.13 -10.77
C ILE A 173 -11.61 -0.28 -10.19
N ALA A 174 -10.62 -0.78 -9.46
CA ALA A 174 -10.73 -2.01 -8.69
C ALA A 174 -10.45 -1.77 -7.20
N THR A 175 -11.20 -2.46 -6.35
CA THR A 175 -11.04 -2.43 -4.89
C THR A 175 -11.31 -3.81 -4.29
N VAL A 176 -11.04 -3.99 -3.00
CA VAL A 176 -11.23 -5.27 -2.29
C VAL A 176 -12.44 -5.15 -1.37
N GLY A 177 -13.38 -6.07 -1.52
CA GLY A 177 -14.52 -6.26 -0.62
C GLY A 177 -14.32 -7.48 0.27
N GLY A 178 -15.43 -8.10 0.66
CA GLY A 178 -15.48 -9.22 1.60
C GLY A 178 -15.59 -8.74 3.05
N GLY A 179 -16.51 -9.33 3.80
CA GLY A 179 -16.71 -8.99 5.21
C GLY A 179 -17.02 -7.49 5.38
N LYS A 180 -16.31 -6.81 6.28
CA LYS A 180 -16.53 -5.37 6.48
C LYS A 180 -16.00 -4.49 5.35
N PHE A 181 -15.09 -4.98 4.52
CA PHE A 181 -14.55 -4.19 3.41
C PHE A 181 -15.56 -3.98 2.29
N SER A 182 -16.56 -4.85 2.11
CA SER A 182 -17.68 -4.60 1.19
C SER A 182 -18.51 -3.38 1.58
N LEU A 183 -18.72 -3.15 2.88
CA LEU A 183 -19.38 -1.92 3.37
C LEU A 183 -18.50 -0.70 3.11
N MET A 184 -17.20 -0.77 3.39
CA MET A 184 -16.28 0.36 3.19
C MET A 184 -16.12 0.72 1.70
N ALA A 185 -15.94 -0.28 0.84
CA ALA A 185 -15.93 -0.14 -0.61
C ALA A 185 -17.25 0.46 -1.15
N PHE A 186 -18.39 0.18 -0.51
CA PHE A 186 -19.65 0.85 -0.86
C PHE A 186 -19.66 2.35 -0.53
N LEU A 187 -19.07 2.76 0.61
CA LEU A 187 -18.92 4.18 0.95
C LEU A 187 -18.05 4.92 -0.07
N ILE A 188 -16.98 4.27 -0.57
CA ILE A 188 -16.17 4.77 -1.68
C ILE A 188 -16.97 4.87 -2.97
N ILE A 189 -17.73 3.83 -3.34
CA ILE A 189 -18.56 3.83 -4.55
C ILE A 189 -19.60 4.96 -4.49
N LYS A 190 -20.23 5.18 -3.33
CA LYS A 190 -21.13 6.31 -3.12
C LYS A 190 -20.41 7.66 -3.22
N THR A 191 -19.21 7.79 -2.65
CA THR A 191 -18.37 9.00 -2.79
C THR A 191 -17.98 9.27 -4.25
N LEU A 192 -17.55 8.24 -5.01
CA LEU A 192 -17.25 8.33 -6.44
C LEU A 192 -18.44 8.87 -7.25
N ARG A 193 -19.66 8.37 -6.98
CA ARG A 193 -20.88 8.84 -7.67
C ARG A 193 -21.33 10.23 -7.18
N ASN A 194 -21.13 10.57 -5.91
CA ASN A 194 -21.33 11.93 -5.39
C ASN A 194 -20.37 12.94 -6.05
N MET A 195 -19.14 12.53 -6.37
CA MET A 195 -18.16 13.30 -7.16
C MET A 195 -18.43 13.30 -8.68
N GLY A 196 -19.52 12.69 -9.14
CA GLY A 196 -19.89 12.64 -10.55
C GLY A 196 -19.04 11.70 -11.42
N THR A 197 -18.16 10.88 -10.84
CA THR A 197 -17.39 9.88 -11.59
C THR A 197 -18.32 8.80 -12.14
N THR A 198 -18.24 8.51 -13.44
CA THR A 198 -19.02 7.46 -14.12
C THR A 198 -18.25 6.15 -14.33
N LEU A 199 -16.90 6.16 -14.22
CA LEU A 199 -16.04 4.97 -14.38
C LEU A 199 -16.57 3.71 -13.67
N PRO A 200 -16.54 2.54 -14.31
CA PRO A 200 -16.99 1.28 -13.72
C PRO A 200 -16.09 0.84 -12.56
N VAL A 201 -16.67 0.16 -11.55
CA VAL A 201 -15.94 -0.38 -10.39
C VAL A 201 -16.08 -1.89 -10.28
N GLU A 202 -14.96 -2.59 -10.16
CA GLU A 202 -14.91 -4.03 -9.89
C GLU A 202 -14.44 -4.28 -8.44
N VAL A 203 -15.29 -4.91 -7.64
CA VAL A 203 -15.01 -5.24 -6.23
C VAL A 203 -14.57 -6.70 -6.14
N LEU A 204 -13.30 -6.96 -5.85
CA LEU A 204 -12.84 -8.33 -5.61
C LEU A 204 -13.41 -8.84 -4.28
N ILE A 205 -14.17 -9.92 -4.33
CA ILE A 205 -14.57 -10.67 -3.14
C ILE A 205 -13.55 -11.81 -2.93
N PRO A 206 -12.87 -11.88 -1.77
CA PRO A 206 -11.97 -13.00 -1.44
C PRO A 206 -12.71 -14.35 -1.40
N PRO A 207 -12.05 -15.48 -1.71
CA PRO A 207 -12.69 -16.82 -1.71
C PRO A 207 -13.27 -17.26 -0.36
N GLY A 208 -12.90 -16.63 0.76
CA GLY A 208 -13.45 -16.89 2.08
C GLY A 208 -14.76 -16.13 2.38
N ASP A 209 -15.01 -15.03 1.66
CA ASP A 209 -16.10 -14.08 1.93
C ASP A 209 -17.19 -14.11 0.81
N GLU A 210 -17.20 -15.15 -0.02
CA GLU A 210 -18.22 -15.32 -1.07
C GLU A 210 -19.64 -15.48 -0.50
N GLY A 211 -20.64 -15.18 -1.33
CA GLY A 211 -22.07 -15.31 -0.98
C GLY A 211 -22.81 -14.01 -0.67
N GLU A 212 -22.17 -12.84 -0.80
CA GLU A 212 -22.76 -11.49 -0.60
C GLU A 212 -23.78 -11.08 -1.68
N THR A 213 -24.79 -11.91 -1.90
CA THR A 213 -25.73 -11.87 -3.04
C THR A 213 -26.51 -10.55 -3.13
N GLU A 214 -26.94 -9.98 -1.99
CA GLU A 214 -27.69 -8.71 -2.00
C GLU A 214 -26.80 -7.55 -2.47
N PHE A 215 -25.60 -7.45 -1.91
CA PHE A 215 -24.60 -6.45 -2.25
C PHE A 215 -24.16 -6.57 -3.73
N CYS A 216 -23.64 -7.74 -4.11
CA CYS A 216 -23.08 -7.99 -5.44
C CYS A 216 -24.13 -7.87 -6.56
N ASN A 217 -25.34 -8.42 -6.37
CA ASN A 217 -26.30 -8.60 -7.46
C ASN A 217 -27.47 -7.60 -7.44
N LYS A 218 -27.66 -6.81 -6.36
CA LYS A 218 -28.75 -5.82 -6.27
C LYS A 218 -28.36 -4.42 -5.79
N ILE A 219 -27.20 -4.25 -5.15
CA ILE A 219 -26.71 -2.92 -4.75
C ILE A 219 -25.71 -2.40 -5.78
N LEU A 220 -24.59 -3.10 -5.99
CA LEU A 220 -23.52 -2.66 -6.90
C LEU A 220 -23.99 -2.33 -8.34
N PRO A 221 -24.87 -3.11 -8.99
CA PRO A 221 -25.27 -2.82 -10.37
C PRO A 221 -26.00 -1.48 -10.55
N LYS A 222 -26.62 -0.94 -9.50
CA LYS A 222 -27.27 0.39 -9.51
C LYS A 222 -26.26 1.55 -9.63
N TYR A 223 -24.98 1.27 -9.39
CA TYR A 223 -23.91 2.26 -9.30
C TYR A 223 -22.81 2.05 -10.34
N ASN A 224 -23.09 1.36 -11.45
CA ASN A 224 -22.07 0.95 -12.44
C ASN A 224 -20.90 0.19 -11.78
N SER A 225 -21.25 -0.79 -10.94
CA SER A 225 -20.29 -1.60 -10.19
C SER A 225 -20.72 -3.07 -10.18
N LYS A 226 -19.77 -3.99 -10.00
CA LYS A 226 -20.03 -5.43 -9.83
C LYS A 226 -18.99 -6.07 -8.90
N CYS A 227 -19.31 -7.23 -8.36
CA CYS A 227 -18.30 -8.10 -7.77
C CYS A 227 -17.52 -8.85 -8.86
N ILE A 228 -16.26 -9.19 -8.56
CA ILE A 228 -15.41 -10.15 -9.29
C ILE A 228 -14.77 -11.11 -8.28
N TYR A 229 -14.30 -12.26 -8.74
CA TYR A 229 -13.84 -13.35 -7.89
C TYR A 229 -12.49 -13.90 -8.37
N VAL A 230 -11.72 -14.52 -7.46
CA VAL A 230 -10.45 -15.17 -7.83
C VAL A 230 -10.69 -16.35 -8.81
N SER A 231 -11.87 -16.96 -8.74
CA SER A 231 -12.36 -18.01 -9.66
C SER A 231 -12.65 -17.53 -11.10
N ASP A 232 -12.71 -16.21 -11.33
CA ASP A 232 -12.76 -15.64 -12.68
C ASP A 232 -11.40 -15.78 -13.41
N ILE A 233 -10.27 -15.81 -12.68
CA ILE A 233 -8.92 -15.87 -13.25
C ILE A 233 -8.06 -17.08 -12.84
N LEU A 234 -8.49 -17.89 -11.88
CA LEU A 234 -7.78 -19.11 -11.47
C LEU A 234 -8.69 -20.34 -11.47
N PRO A 235 -8.18 -21.51 -11.89
CA PRO A 235 -8.90 -22.77 -11.73
C PRO A 235 -8.97 -23.14 -10.24
N ARG A 236 -10.09 -23.76 -9.85
CA ARG A 236 -10.39 -24.16 -8.46
C ARG A 236 -9.23 -24.91 -7.80
N GLU A 237 -8.60 -25.84 -8.50
CA GLU A 237 -7.48 -26.62 -7.97
C GLU A 237 -6.29 -25.77 -7.51
N THR A 238 -6.07 -24.61 -8.12
CA THR A 238 -4.95 -23.71 -7.78
C THR A 238 -5.37 -22.74 -6.68
N ILE A 239 -6.65 -22.40 -6.59
CA ILE A 239 -7.23 -21.70 -5.43
C ILE A 239 -7.15 -22.57 -4.17
N GLU A 240 -7.42 -23.88 -4.28
CA GLU A 240 -7.34 -24.82 -3.15
C GLU A 240 -5.90 -25.16 -2.72
N LYS A 241 -4.89 -24.93 -3.58
CA LYS A 241 -3.46 -25.10 -3.27
C LYS A 241 -2.83 -23.85 -2.65
N PHE A 242 -3.36 -22.66 -2.93
CA PHE A 242 -2.72 -21.39 -2.60
C PHE A 242 -3.35 -20.69 -1.38
N VAL A 243 -2.52 -20.27 -0.42
CA VAL A 243 -2.99 -19.67 0.84
C VAL A 243 -3.03 -18.14 0.75
N PHE A 244 -4.14 -17.61 0.25
CA PHE A 244 -4.35 -16.16 0.09
C PHE A 244 -4.54 -15.43 1.43
N LYS A 245 -3.72 -14.40 1.71
CA LYS A 245 -3.77 -13.61 2.95
C LYS A 245 -3.38 -12.14 2.75
N GLY A 246 -4.13 -11.24 3.40
CA GLY A 246 -3.78 -9.83 3.59
C GLY A 246 -3.56 -9.07 2.27
N TYR A 247 -2.47 -8.30 2.18
CA TYR A 247 -2.12 -7.45 1.04
C TYR A 247 -2.10 -8.16 -0.33
N GLN A 248 -1.98 -9.50 -0.36
CA GLN A 248 -2.12 -10.29 -1.59
C GLN A 248 -3.46 -10.02 -2.30
N PHE A 249 -4.53 -9.67 -1.57
CA PHE A 249 -5.83 -9.32 -2.16
C PHE A 249 -5.78 -8.04 -3.02
N LYS A 250 -4.89 -7.07 -2.75
CA LYS A 250 -4.69 -5.91 -3.64
C LYS A 250 -4.09 -6.35 -4.98
N SER A 251 -3.03 -7.15 -4.94
CA SER A 251 -2.40 -7.72 -6.13
C SER A 251 -3.39 -8.59 -6.91
N LEU A 252 -4.24 -9.36 -6.23
CA LEU A 252 -5.32 -10.11 -6.86
C LEU A 252 -6.35 -9.20 -7.54
N ALA A 253 -6.83 -8.12 -6.89
CA ALA A 253 -7.80 -7.21 -7.51
C ALA A 253 -7.22 -6.52 -8.75
N LEU A 254 -5.92 -6.22 -8.72
CA LEU A 254 -5.18 -5.73 -9.88
C LEU A 254 -5.19 -6.74 -11.04
N ILE A 255 -4.92 -8.03 -10.82
CA ILE A 255 -4.88 -9.02 -11.92
C ILE A 255 -6.26 -9.57 -12.32
N ALA A 256 -7.22 -9.66 -11.40
CA ALA A 256 -8.56 -10.19 -11.66
C ALA A 256 -9.47 -9.21 -12.41
N SER A 257 -9.23 -7.90 -12.26
CA SER A 257 -10.01 -6.86 -12.94
C SER A 257 -9.86 -6.89 -14.47
N SER A 258 -10.93 -6.60 -15.20
CA SER A 258 -10.96 -6.66 -16.66
C SER A 258 -10.28 -5.46 -17.37
N PHE A 259 -10.12 -4.34 -16.65
CA PHE A 259 -9.61 -3.08 -17.19
C PHE A 259 -8.16 -3.15 -17.68
N GLU A 260 -7.84 -2.49 -18.80
CA GLU A 260 -6.44 -2.24 -19.19
C GLU A 260 -5.87 -1.08 -18.38
N ASN A 261 -6.63 0.01 -18.27
CA ASN A 261 -6.27 1.20 -17.52
C ASN A 261 -7.00 1.16 -16.17
N LEU A 262 -6.27 0.87 -15.11
CA LEU A 262 -6.81 0.58 -13.80
C LEU A 262 -6.39 1.63 -12.78
N LEU A 263 -7.34 2.12 -11.98
CA LEU A 263 -7.07 2.69 -10.66
C LEU A 263 -7.34 1.59 -9.62
N LEU A 264 -6.30 1.11 -8.95
CA LEU A 264 -6.43 0.25 -7.78
C LEU A 264 -6.58 1.14 -6.54
N LEU A 265 -7.55 0.81 -5.68
CA LEU A 265 -7.96 1.67 -4.56
C LEU A 265 -8.34 0.83 -3.33
N ASP A 266 -7.77 1.14 -2.17
CA ASP A 266 -8.12 0.49 -0.89
C ASP A 266 -9.53 0.88 -0.42
N ALA A 267 -10.16 -0.03 0.33
CA ALA A 267 -11.57 0.06 0.71
C ALA A 267 -11.91 1.24 1.65
N ASP A 268 -10.91 1.92 2.21
CA ASP A 268 -11.03 3.13 3.04
C ASP A 268 -10.31 4.36 2.46
N ASN A 269 -10.07 4.39 1.15
CA ASN A 269 -9.46 5.52 0.45
C ASN A 269 -10.45 6.23 -0.51
N PHE A 270 -10.82 7.46 -0.17
CA PHE A 270 -11.98 8.16 -0.73
C PHE A 270 -11.58 9.19 -1.80
N PRO A 271 -11.94 9.01 -3.08
CA PRO A 271 -11.63 9.96 -4.14
C PRO A 271 -12.60 11.15 -4.11
N ILE A 272 -12.09 12.36 -3.90
CA ILE A 272 -12.88 13.59 -3.73
C ILE A 272 -12.82 14.53 -4.95
N LYS A 273 -12.56 13.96 -6.14
CA LYS A 273 -12.60 14.64 -7.44
C LYS A 273 -13.27 13.76 -8.50
N PRO A 274 -13.83 14.34 -9.58
CA PRO A 274 -14.28 13.56 -10.74
C PRO A 274 -13.09 12.86 -11.41
N LEU A 275 -13.20 11.56 -11.67
CA LEU A 275 -12.05 10.75 -12.15
C LEU A 275 -12.12 10.35 -13.63
N ASP A 276 -13.19 10.64 -14.37
CA ASP A 276 -13.45 10.02 -15.67
C ASP A 276 -12.36 10.26 -16.74
N ASN A 277 -11.57 11.33 -16.61
CA ASN A 277 -10.48 11.65 -17.54
C ASN A 277 -9.11 11.11 -17.14
N ILE A 278 -8.90 10.58 -15.92
CA ILE A 278 -7.54 10.40 -15.34
C ILE A 278 -6.60 9.53 -16.19
N PHE A 279 -7.15 8.60 -16.98
CA PHE A 279 -6.37 7.72 -17.86
C PHE A 279 -5.98 8.35 -19.20
N ASN A 280 -6.48 9.56 -19.49
CA ASN A 280 -6.21 10.33 -20.71
C ASN A 280 -5.27 11.53 -20.47
N GLU A 281 -4.92 11.80 -19.21
CA GLU A 281 -4.04 12.92 -18.83
C GLU A 281 -2.57 12.48 -18.71
N GLU A 282 -1.64 13.40 -18.95
CA GLU A 282 -0.26 13.21 -18.51
C GLU A 282 -0.16 13.46 -16.99
N PRO A 283 0.75 12.77 -16.26
CA PRO A 283 1.80 11.87 -16.72
C PRO A 283 1.35 10.41 -16.97
N TYR A 284 0.07 10.06 -16.80
CA TYR A 284 -0.35 8.67 -16.97
C TYR A 284 -0.21 8.19 -18.44
N VAL A 285 -0.58 9.01 -19.41
CA VAL A 285 -0.49 8.68 -20.85
C VAL A 285 0.94 8.31 -21.27
N SER A 286 1.96 9.07 -20.89
CA SER A 286 3.36 8.72 -21.18
C SER A 286 3.84 7.54 -20.34
N LYS A 287 3.72 7.60 -19.01
CA LYS A 287 4.31 6.62 -18.09
C LYS A 287 3.56 5.29 -18.12
N GLY A 288 2.28 5.30 -17.74
CA GLY A 288 1.47 4.09 -17.53
C GLY A 288 1.46 3.57 -16.09
N LEU A 289 2.20 4.19 -15.18
CA LEU A 289 2.15 3.93 -13.75
C LEU A 289 2.23 5.27 -12.99
N VAL A 290 1.24 5.55 -12.15
CA VAL A 290 1.22 6.72 -11.24
C VAL A 290 0.99 6.23 -9.81
N MET A 291 1.83 6.70 -8.89
CA MET A 291 1.83 6.33 -7.47
C MET A 291 1.91 7.59 -6.60
N TRP A 292 1.57 7.44 -5.33
CA TRP A 292 1.53 8.56 -4.37
C TRP A 292 2.58 8.42 -3.27
N PRO A 293 3.00 9.53 -2.62
CA PRO A 293 3.95 9.51 -1.53
C PRO A 293 3.32 9.09 -0.20
N ASP A 294 4.06 8.29 0.57
CA ASP A 294 3.88 8.14 2.01
C ASP A 294 4.63 9.30 2.74
N PHE A 295 4.42 9.47 4.06
CA PHE A 295 5.13 10.46 4.87
C PHE A 295 6.63 10.15 5.01
N TRP A 296 7.03 8.90 4.80
CA TRP A 296 8.34 8.37 5.17
C TRP A 296 9.36 8.40 4.03
N ARG A 297 10.64 8.48 4.39
CA ARG A 297 11.77 8.30 3.50
C ARG A 297 12.06 6.81 3.30
N ARG A 298 12.63 6.46 2.14
CA ARG A 298 12.90 5.09 1.73
C ARG A 298 14.04 4.46 2.53
N THR A 299 13.73 3.39 3.26
CA THR A 299 14.65 2.65 4.14
C THR A 299 15.17 1.33 3.55
N THR A 300 14.83 1.01 2.29
CA THR A 300 15.09 -0.26 1.62
C THR A 300 16.54 -0.75 1.75
N HIS A 301 16.70 -1.98 2.26
CA HIS A 301 18.01 -2.57 2.54
C HIS A 301 18.84 -2.75 1.26
N PRO A 302 20.15 -2.42 1.24
CA PRO A 302 20.98 -2.49 0.03
C PRO A 302 21.00 -3.85 -0.66
N LEU A 303 20.92 -4.95 0.10
CA LEU A 303 20.86 -6.30 -0.45
C LEU A 303 19.63 -6.55 -1.34
N TYR A 304 18.57 -5.73 -1.29
CA TYR A 304 17.47 -5.83 -2.27
C TYR A 304 17.99 -5.75 -3.71
N TYR A 305 18.90 -4.81 -3.98
CA TYR A 305 19.44 -4.60 -5.33
C TYR A 305 20.36 -5.76 -5.74
N ASP A 306 21.15 -6.29 -4.80
CA ASP A 306 21.99 -7.47 -5.02
C ASP A 306 21.16 -8.76 -5.21
N ILE A 307 20.02 -8.90 -4.52
CA ILE A 307 19.03 -9.98 -4.68
C ILE A 307 18.34 -9.89 -6.05
N ALA A 308 17.88 -8.69 -6.42
CA ALA A 308 17.17 -8.45 -7.67
C ALA A 308 18.09 -8.34 -8.89
N GLY A 309 19.42 -8.39 -8.73
CA GLY A 309 20.40 -8.23 -9.82
C GLY A 309 20.47 -6.83 -10.42
N ILE A 310 19.99 -5.81 -9.71
CA ILE A 310 19.92 -4.41 -10.16
C ILE A 310 21.27 -3.74 -9.95
N ALA A 311 21.88 -3.25 -11.03
CA ALA A 311 23.15 -2.53 -10.97
C ALA A 311 22.96 -1.11 -10.38
N VAL A 312 23.54 -0.86 -9.21
CA VAL A 312 23.54 0.44 -8.53
C VAL A 312 24.91 1.10 -8.63
N ASP A 313 25.01 2.27 -9.26
CA ASP A 313 26.26 3.03 -9.29
C ASP A 313 26.44 3.85 -8.01
N LYS A 314 27.12 3.23 -7.05
CA LYS A 314 27.47 3.81 -5.75
C LYS A 314 28.45 5.01 -5.84
N LYS A 315 28.84 5.45 -7.05
CA LYS A 315 29.65 6.65 -7.33
C LYS A 315 28.90 7.73 -8.12
N LYS A 316 27.62 7.52 -8.47
CA LYS A 316 26.83 8.45 -9.27
C LYS A 316 25.52 8.78 -8.56
N ARG A 317 25.50 9.94 -7.89
CA ARG A 317 24.25 10.56 -7.41
C ARG A 317 23.49 11.13 -8.62
N VAL A 318 22.17 10.92 -8.67
CA VAL A 318 21.30 11.36 -9.78
C VAL A 318 20.14 12.24 -9.35
N ARG A 319 19.79 12.25 -8.05
CA ARG A 319 18.68 13.03 -7.48
C ARG A 319 18.99 13.48 -6.04
N ASN A 320 18.07 14.22 -5.43
CA ASN A 320 18.09 14.64 -4.03
C ASN A 320 16.66 14.57 -3.50
N SER A 321 16.24 13.41 -2.99
CA SER A 321 14.81 13.09 -2.78
C SER A 321 14.01 13.24 -4.08
N ARG A 322 12.83 13.86 -3.98
CA ARG A 322 11.90 14.26 -5.06
C ARG A 322 12.45 15.29 -6.07
N ASP A 323 13.68 15.80 -5.87
CA ASP A 323 14.39 16.62 -6.86
C ASP A 323 15.30 15.74 -7.74
N ASP A 324 14.77 15.35 -8.89
CA ASP A 324 15.47 14.61 -9.95
C ASP A 324 15.76 15.47 -11.20
N ILE A 325 15.65 16.80 -11.07
CA ILE A 325 15.88 17.78 -12.16
C ILE A 325 17.06 18.72 -11.91
N THR A 326 17.37 19.04 -10.64
CA THR A 326 18.54 19.86 -10.32
C THR A 326 19.83 19.05 -10.52
N PRO A 327 20.84 19.56 -11.26
CA PRO A 327 22.08 18.82 -11.48
C PRO A 327 22.84 18.53 -10.16
N PRO A 328 23.31 17.28 -9.91
CA PRO A 328 23.92 16.89 -8.64
C PRO A 328 25.10 17.74 -8.13
N ALA A 329 25.81 18.42 -9.03
CA ALA A 329 26.88 19.38 -8.71
C ALA A 329 26.39 20.64 -7.97
N VAL A 330 25.11 20.97 -8.06
CA VAL A 330 24.49 22.11 -7.36
C VAL A 330 24.40 21.86 -5.85
N TYR A 331 24.11 20.61 -5.45
CA TYR A 331 23.81 20.28 -4.05
C TYR A 331 24.81 19.29 -3.40
N THR A 332 25.78 18.77 -4.15
CA THR A 332 26.81 17.85 -3.63
C THR A 332 28.19 18.52 -3.69
N LYS A 333 28.83 18.71 -2.53
CA LYS A 333 30.10 19.48 -2.40
C LYS A 333 31.30 18.77 -3.00
N ASP A 334 31.39 17.45 -2.83
CA ASP A 334 32.34 16.60 -3.53
C ASP A 334 31.58 15.40 -4.10
N LEU A 335 31.54 15.28 -5.43
CA LEU A 335 30.89 14.17 -6.12
C LEU A 335 31.70 12.87 -6.06
N LYS A 336 32.91 12.88 -5.48
CA LYS A 336 33.76 11.70 -5.28
C LYS A 336 33.47 10.95 -3.99
N ASP A 337 32.87 11.61 -3.00
CA ASP A 337 32.45 11.00 -1.74
C ASP A 337 30.92 11.09 -1.59
N LEU A 338 30.26 9.96 -1.84
CA LEU A 338 28.83 9.78 -1.67
C LEU A 338 28.51 8.87 -0.46
N SER A 339 29.47 8.67 0.46
CA SER A 339 29.35 7.66 1.52
C SER A 339 28.23 7.92 2.53
N ASP A 340 27.85 9.19 2.71
CA ASP A 340 26.73 9.65 3.56
C ASP A 340 25.51 10.14 2.73
N VAL A 341 25.48 9.87 1.41
CA VAL A 341 24.32 10.18 0.54
C VAL A 341 23.26 9.07 0.66
N PRO A 342 21.95 9.39 0.75
CA PRO A 342 20.87 8.40 0.75
C PRO A 342 20.97 7.43 -0.42
N LEU A 343 20.72 6.14 -0.18
CA LEU A 343 20.78 5.10 -1.22
C LEU A 343 19.82 5.42 -2.37
N SER A 344 18.62 5.91 -2.05
CA SER A 344 17.57 6.40 -2.95
C SER A 344 17.98 7.54 -3.90
N ASP A 345 19.10 8.21 -3.64
CA ASP A 345 19.62 9.29 -4.48
C ASP A 345 20.62 8.81 -5.55
N LEU A 346 21.01 7.54 -5.54
CA LEU A 346 22.05 6.95 -6.38
C LEU A 346 21.49 6.29 -7.66
N ASP A 347 22.29 6.22 -8.71
CA ASP A 347 21.83 5.69 -10.00
C ASP A 347 21.43 4.22 -9.93
N GLY A 348 20.39 3.85 -10.69
CA GLY A 348 19.75 2.53 -10.65
C GLY A 348 18.78 2.30 -9.48
N THR A 349 18.79 3.12 -8.43
CA THR A 349 17.95 2.90 -7.23
C THR A 349 16.52 3.42 -7.34
N ILE A 350 15.64 2.83 -6.54
CA ILE A 350 14.26 3.29 -6.32
C ILE A 350 14.30 4.70 -5.68
N PRO A 351 13.62 5.71 -6.25
CA PRO A 351 13.67 7.09 -5.75
C PRO A 351 12.96 7.25 -4.40
N ASP A 352 13.35 8.29 -3.66
CA ASP A 352 12.55 8.82 -2.56
C ASP A 352 11.34 9.60 -3.11
N VAL A 353 10.20 9.66 -2.40
CA VAL A 353 9.97 9.15 -1.03
C VAL A 353 9.42 7.71 -1.02
N SER A 354 9.14 7.15 0.17
CA SER A 354 8.37 5.91 0.31
C SER A 354 7.01 6.05 -0.41
N THR A 355 6.49 4.99 -1.01
CA THR A 355 5.20 5.04 -1.73
C THR A 355 4.03 4.66 -0.83
N GLU A 356 2.89 5.32 -1.01
CA GLU A 356 1.58 4.86 -0.54
C GLU A 356 0.98 3.88 -1.57
N SER A 357 0.34 2.81 -1.10
CA SER A 357 -0.36 1.82 -1.92
C SER A 357 -1.86 1.72 -1.66
N GLY A 358 -2.41 2.61 -0.81
CA GLY A 358 -3.84 2.85 -0.72
C GLY A 358 -4.47 3.25 -2.06
N GLN A 359 -3.68 3.79 -3.00
CA GLN A 359 -4.08 4.05 -4.38
C GLN A 359 -2.91 4.02 -5.36
N LEU A 360 -3.10 3.41 -6.53
CA LEU A 360 -2.17 3.51 -7.66
C LEU A 360 -2.91 3.38 -9.00
N MET A 361 -2.42 4.05 -10.04
CA MET A 361 -2.92 3.90 -11.40
C MET A 361 -1.93 3.10 -12.24
N ILE A 362 -2.39 2.09 -12.97
CA ILE A 362 -1.56 1.20 -13.78
C ILE A 362 -2.20 0.91 -15.15
N ASN A 363 -1.43 0.96 -16.23
CA ASN A 363 -1.80 0.40 -17.52
C ASN A 363 -1.22 -1.00 -17.60
N LYS A 364 -2.08 -2.04 -17.52
CA LYS A 364 -1.63 -3.44 -17.44
C LYS A 364 -0.96 -3.94 -18.72
N THR A 365 -1.19 -3.32 -19.88
CA THR A 365 -0.48 -3.67 -21.13
C THR A 365 0.98 -3.16 -21.13
N LYS A 366 1.27 -1.99 -20.54
CA LYS A 366 2.63 -1.47 -20.32
C LYS A 366 3.33 -2.14 -19.13
N HIS A 367 2.60 -2.39 -18.04
CA HIS A 367 3.16 -2.77 -16.72
C HIS A 367 2.82 -4.19 -16.27
N LEU A 368 2.53 -5.13 -17.19
CA LEU A 368 2.25 -6.53 -16.81
C LEU A 368 3.40 -7.15 -16.00
N GLY A 369 4.66 -6.91 -16.40
CA GLY A 369 5.84 -7.35 -15.63
C GLY A 369 5.86 -6.78 -14.22
N THR A 370 5.62 -5.47 -14.07
CA THR A 370 5.50 -4.80 -12.76
C THR A 370 4.46 -5.48 -11.87
N ALA A 371 3.27 -5.76 -12.42
CA ALA A 371 2.16 -6.39 -11.69
C ALA A 371 2.45 -7.83 -11.23
N LEU A 372 3.13 -8.62 -12.06
CA LEU A 372 3.48 -10.02 -11.75
C LEU A 372 4.62 -10.11 -10.73
N LEU A 373 5.60 -9.20 -10.82
CA LEU A 373 6.72 -9.15 -9.90
C LEU A 373 6.34 -8.52 -8.55
N SER A 374 5.46 -7.52 -8.52
CA SER A 374 4.90 -7.02 -7.26
C SER A 374 4.03 -8.07 -6.56
N LEU A 375 3.28 -8.90 -7.31
CA LEU A 375 2.60 -10.07 -6.75
C LEU A 375 3.58 -11.05 -6.09
N PHE A 376 4.72 -11.39 -6.72
CA PHE A 376 5.76 -12.24 -6.10
C PHE A 376 6.34 -11.62 -4.82
N TYR A 377 6.62 -10.31 -4.83
CA TYR A 377 7.07 -9.59 -3.63
C TYR A 377 6.01 -9.57 -2.52
N ASN A 378 4.71 -9.45 -2.84
CA ASN A 378 3.61 -9.46 -1.86
C ASN A 378 3.30 -10.87 -1.33
N VAL A 379 3.45 -11.90 -2.16
CA VAL A 379 3.37 -13.31 -1.73
C VAL A 379 4.47 -13.63 -0.73
N ASN A 380 5.70 -13.22 -1.02
CA ASN A 380 6.88 -13.40 -0.16
C ASN A 380 7.14 -12.23 0.80
N GLY A 381 6.14 -11.36 0.98
CA GLY A 381 6.26 -10.10 1.68
C GLY A 381 6.46 -10.25 3.20
N PRO A 382 5.51 -10.87 3.92
CA PRO A 382 5.59 -11.03 5.37
C PRO A 382 6.80 -11.84 5.84
N THR A 383 7.28 -12.77 5.01
CA THR A 383 8.39 -13.69 5.28
C THR A 383 9.75 -13.13 4.92
N TRP A 384 9.86 -12.31 3.86
CA TRP A 384 11.15 -11.81 3.35
C TRP A 384 11.12 -10.34 2.93
N TYR A 385 10.24 -9.98 1.99
CA TYR A 385 10.40 -8.71 1.26
C TYR A 385 9.97 -7.46 2.04
N TYR A 386 8.94 -7.50 2.88
CA TYR A 386 8.53 -6.30 3.63
C TYR A 386 9.60 -5.85 4.65
N PRO A 387 10.24 -6.75 5.45
CA PRO A 387 11.40 -6.38 6.26
C PRO A 387 12.56 -5.79 5.44
N ILE A 388 12.85 -6.36 4.26
CA ILE A 388 13.90 -5.88 3.36
C ILE A 388 13.57 -4.47 2.83
N PHE A 389 12.32 -4.21 2.47
CA PHE A 389 11.88 -2.93 1.93
C PHE A 389 11.73 -1.82 2.98
N SER A 390 11.23 -2.15 4.17
CA SER A 390 10.82 -1.19 5.20
C SER A 390 11.78 -1.07 6.39
N GLN A 391 12.51 -2.14 6.73
CA GLN A 391 13.48 -2.15 7.84
C GLN A 391 12.93 -1.58 9.18
N LYS A 392 11.77 -2.07 9.64
CA LYS A 392 11.00 -1.57 10.80
C LYS A 392 10.40 -0.16 10.67
N ALA A 393 10.56 0.55 9.55
CA ALA A 393 9.83 1.78 9.32
C ALA A 393 8.31 1.53 9.25
N ALA A 394 7.54 2.56 9.60
CA ALA A 394 6.09 2.55 9.58
C ALA A 394 5.53 2.21 8.18
N GLY A 395 4.42 1.47 8.17
CA GLY A 395 3.84 0.92 6.95
C GLY A 395 4.60 -0.29 6.38
N GLU A 396 5.17 -1.18 7.22
CA GLU A 396 5.72 -2.47 6.74
C GLU A 396 4.61 -3.29 6.05
N GLY A 397 4.70 -3.42 4.72
CA GLY A 397 3.64 -3.97 3.88
C GLY A 397 3.99 -3.92 2.39
N ASP A 398 2.95 -4.04 1.57
CA ASP A 398 3.01 -4.06 0.09
C ASP A 398 3.49 -2.76 -0.56
N LYS A 399 3.55 -1.67 0.21
CA LYS A 399 3.68 -0.30 -0.29
C LYS A 399 4.86 -0.03 -1.24
N GLU A 400 5.98 -0.71 -1.05
CA GLU A 400 7.19 -0.53 -1.89
C GLU A 400 7.25 -1.50 -3.08
N THR A 401 6.39 -2.52 -3.15
CA THR A 401 6.54 -3.64 -4.10
C THR A 401 6.27 -3.26 -5.54
N PHE A 402 5.31 -2.35 -5.79
CA PHE A 402 4.96 -1.88 -7.12
C PHE A 402 6.08 -1.03 -7.74
N ILE A 403 6.63 -0.08 -6.98
CA ILE A 403 7.74 0.76 -7.43
C ILE A 403 9.05 -0.03 -7.56
N ALA A 404 9.31 -0.99 -6.66
CA ALA A 404 10.44 -1.91 -6.76
C ALA A 404 10.39 -2.74 -8.05
N ALA A 405 9.22 -3.31 -8.38
CA ALA A 405 9.01 -4.07 -9.60
C ALA A 405 9.09 -3.20 -10.87
N ALA A 406 8.66 -1.93 -10.82
CA ALA A 406 8.82 -0.99 -11.94
C ALA A 406 10.29 -0.61 -12.16
N ASN A 407 11.03 -0.36 -11.08
CA ASN A 407 12.47 -0.09 -11.08
C ASN A 407 13.27 -1.29 -11.65
N PHE A 408 12.95 -2.52 -11.26
CA PHE A 408 13.61 -3.73 -11.79
C PHE A 408 13.52 -3.82 -13.32
N TYR A 409 12.33 -3.64 -13.90
CA TYR A 409 12.15 -3.67 -15.37
C TYR A 409 12.58 -2.38 -16.09
N GLY A 410 13.05 -1.36 -15.36
CA GLY A 410 13.36 -0.04 -15.94
C GLY A 410 12.14 0.67 -16.55
N LEU A 411 10.92 0.30 -16.15
CA LEU A 411 9.69 0.83 -16.73
C LEU A 411 9.38 2.23 -16.20
N PRO A 412 8.89 3.16 -17.04
CA PRO A 412 8.65 4.54 -16.64
C PRO A 412 7.44 4.64 -15.70
N PHE A 413 7.58 5.41 -14.62
CA PHE A 413 6.49 5.72 -13.70
C PHE A 413 6.50 7.21 -13.32
N TYR A 414 5.44 7.64 -12.65
CA TYR A 414 5.36 8.91 -11.93
C TYR A 414 5.05 8.66 -10.46
N GLN A 415 5.66 9.45 -9.57
CA GLN A 415 5.29 9.54 -8.18
C GLN A 415 5.00 11.01 -7.87
N VAL A 416 3.86 11.27 -7.22
CA VAL A 416 3.42 12.64 -6.89
C VAL A 416 4.43 13.34 -5.97
N ARG A 417 4.83 14.56 -6.34
CA ARG A 417 5.90 15.35 -5.71
C ARG A 417 5.43 16.43 -4.74
N THR A 418 4.13 16.70 -4.66
CA THR A 418 3.52 17.48 -3.58
C THR A 418 3.49 16.61 -2.32
N ARG A 419 3.81 17.17 -1.15
CA ARG A 419 3.88 16.39 0.11
C ARG A 419 2.50 15.85 0.50
N THR A 420 2.47 14.67 1.12
CA THR A 420 1.26 14.09 1.72
C THR A 420 0.76 15.01 2.84
N GLY A 421 -0.48 15.47 2.75
CA GLY A 421 -1.10 16.27 3.81
C GLY A 421 -1.68 15.41 4.93
N VAL A 422 -2.05 16.04 6.05
CA VAL A 422 -2.69 15.36 7.18
C VAL A 422 -4.01 16.04 7.53
N GLU A 423 -5.03 15.24 7.84
CA GLU A 423 -6.29 15.67 8.45
C GLU A 423 -6.47 15.00 9.81
N GLY A 424 -7.20 15.65 10.73
CA GLY A 424 -7.28 15.21 12.12
C GLY A 424 -7.85 16.28 13.05
N TYR A 425 -7.77 16.01 14.35
CA TYR A 425 -8.25 16.90 15.41
C TYR A 425 -7.19 17.08 16.50
N HIS A 426 -7.39 18.08 17.37
CA HIS A 426 -6.58 18.29 18.56
C HIS A 426 -7.44 18.13 19.82
N ASP A 427 -6.87 17.57 20.87
CA ASP A 427 -7.43 17.56 22.23
C ASP A 427 -6.33 17.80 23.29
N GLU A 428 -6.57 17.36 24.53
CA GLU A 428 -5.65 17.57 25.67
C GLU A 428 -4.40 16.68 25.60
N ASP A 429 -4.44 15.55 24.88
CA ASP A 429 -3.30 14.63 24.71
C ASP A 429 -2.43 14.98 23.48
N GLY A 430 -2.99 15.70 22.50
CA GLY A 430 -2.22 16.25 21.37
C GLY A 430 -2.98 16.31 20.05
N PHE A 431 -2.28 16.05 18.94
CA PHE A 431 -2.86 15.96 17.60
C PHE A 431 -3.09 14.50 17.21
N HIS A 432 -4.32 14.20 16.81
CA HIS A 432 -4.74 12.88 16.34
C HIS A 432 -5.00 12.93 14.83
N GLY A 433 -4.03 12.45 14.05
CA GLY A 433 -4.15 12.34 12.60
C GLY A 433 -5.05 11.16 12.21
N VAL A 434 -6.08 11.42 11.41
CA VAL A 434 -7.10 10.43 11.03
C VAL A 434 -7.08 10.04 9.55
N ALA A 435 -6.53 10.91 8.70
CA ALA A 435 -6.41 10.65 7.27
C ALA A 435 -5.17 11.28 6.62
N MET A 436 -4.71 10.62 5.55
CA MET A 436 -3.67 11.13 4.65
C MET A 436 -4.35 11.84 3.47
N LEU A 437 -3.97 13.09 3.23
CA LEU A 437 -4.49 13.90 2.13
C LEU A 437 -3.54 13.77 0.94
N GLN A 438 -4.01 13.14 -0.12
CA GLN A 438 -3.22 12.74 -1.28
C GLN A 438 -3.62 13.56 -2.50
N HIS A 439 -2.62 14.10 -3.19
CA HIS A 439 -2.76 15.25 -4.08
C HIS A 439 -2.96 14.90 -5.56
N ASP A 440 -3.58 15.81 -6.32
CA ASP A 440 -3.86 15.64 -7.75
C ASP A 440 -2.59 15.50 -8.59
N PHE A 441 -2.47 14.37 -9.30
CA PHE A 441 -1.26 13.99 -10.02
C PHE A 441 -1.04 14.77 -11.34
N VAL A 442 -2.07 15.41 -11.90
CA VAL A 442 -1.97 16.22 -13.13
C VAL A 442 -1.48 17.61 -12.75
N GLN A 443 -2.12 18.23 -11.76
CA GLN A 443 -1.72 19.54 -11.22
C GLN A 443 -0.31 19.49 -10.60
N ASP A 444 0.06 18.36 -9.98
CA ASP A 444 1.42 18.08 -9.51
C ASP A 444 2.44 17.95 -10.65
N TYR A 445 2.04 17.38 -11.79
CA TYR A 445 2.92 17.25 -12.95
C TYR A 445 3.12 18.59 -13.67
N ASP A 446 2.09 19.43 -13.75
CA ASP A 446 2.23 20.82 -14.20
C ASP A 446 3.28 21.56 -13.35
N ARG A 447 3.25 21.42 -12.02
CA ARG A 447 4.31 21.96 -11.13
C ARG A 447 5.69 21.40 -11.48
N TYR A 448 5.81 20.10 -11.70
CA TYR A 448 7.07 19.48 -12.11
C TYR A 448 7.60 20.00 -13.45
N LEU A 449 6.73 20.24 -14.44
CA LEU A 449 7.12 20.83 -15.72
C LEU A 449 7.61 22.29 -15.55
N ASN A 450 6.90 23.09 -14.73
CA ASN A 450 7.34 24.45 -14.39
C ASN A 450 8.67 24.46 -13.62
N ALA A 451 8.89 23.51 -12.71
CA ALA A 451 10.14 23.34 -11.99
C ALA A 451 11.29 22.97 -12.95
N MET A 452 11.05 22.04 -13.87
CA MET A 452 12.02 21.65 -14.90
C MET A 452 12.41 22.82 -15.80
N GLU A 453 11.47 23.69 -16.19
CA GLU A 453 11.78 24.93 -16.91
C GLU A 453 12.57 25.93 -16.06
N SER A 454 12.17 26.19 -14.80
CA SER A 454 12.87 27.13 -13.91
C SER A 454 14.32 26.70 -13.62
N ILE A 455 14.51 25.43 -13.24
CA ILE A 455 15.82 24.82 -12.99
C ILE A 455 16.66 24.75 -14.28
N GLY A 456 16.03 24.47 -15.43
CA GLY A 456 16.65 24.50 -16.74
C GLY A 456 17.15 25.91 -17.13
N ASN A 457 16.35 26.95 -16.88
CA ASN A 457 16.76 28.34 -17.09
C ASN A 457 17.85 28.78 -16.09
N LYS A 458 17.79 28.33 -14.84
CA LYS A 458 18.77 28.70 -13.78
C LYS A 458 20.15 28.08 -13.98
N TYR A 459 20.23 26.80 -14.38
CA TYR A 459 21.51 26.07 -14.47
C TYR A 459 21.86 25.54 -15.87
N GLY A 460 20.87 25.32 -16.75
CA GLY A 460 21.07 24.77 -18.10
C GLY A 460 21.69 25.75 -19.11
N GLY A 461 21.75 27.05 -18.79
CA GLY A 461 22.39 28.07 -19.64
C GLY A 461 23.90 27.89 -19.82
N THR A 462 24.57 27.03 -19.05
CA THR A 462 26.00 26.76 -19.19
C THR A 462 26.30 25.67 -20.22
N LYS A 463 27.11 25.99 -21.23
CA LYS A 463 27.45 25.08 -22.36
C LYS A 463 28.29 23.83 -22.03
N SER A 464 28.61 23.57 -20.76
CA SER A 464 29.07 22.27 -20.26
C SER A 464 28.56 22.04 -18.84
N ALA A 465 28.29 20.78 -18.49
CA ALA A 465 27.97 20.38 -17.12
C ALA A 465 29.11 20.71 -16.13
N ASP A 466 30.38 20.73 -16.58
CA ASP A 466 31.56 21.06 -15.76
C ASP A 466 31.56 22.50 -15.23
N ALA A 467 30.75 23.38 -15.82
CA ALA A 467 30.60 24.76 -15.38
C ALA A 467 29.62 24.92 -14.21
N ILE A 468 28.75 23.92 -13.98
CA ILE A 468 27.78 23.91 -12.88
C ILE A 468 28.52 23.57 -11.57
N LYS A 469 28.27 24.34 -10.52
CA LYS A 469 28.96 24.26 -9.24
C LYS A 469 27.97 24.35 -8.08
N PHE A 470 28.45 23.98 -6.90
CA PHE A 470 27.67 23.98 -5.66
C PHE A 470 27.03 25.35 -5.38
N ASP A 471 25.70 25.42 -5.42
CA ASP A 471 24.93 26.62 -5.04
C ASP A 471 24.61 26.56 -3.55
N LYS A 472 25.36 27.32 -2.75
CA LYS A 472 25.13 27.47 -1.31
C LYS A 472 23.73 27.97 -0.94
N ASN A 473 22.96 28.49 -1.89
CA ASN A 473 21.62 29.02 -1.66
C ASN A 473 20.53 27.94 -1.79
N TYR A 474 20.82 26.84 -2.50
CA TYR A 474 19.92 25.70 -2.67
C TYR A 474 19.77 24.91 -1.35
N SER A 475 18.56 24.43 -1.09
CA SER A 475 18.26 23.33 -0.17
C SER A 475 17.06 22.55 -0.70
N LEU A 476 16.92 21.28 -0.29
CA LEU A 476 15.73 20.47 -0.62
C LEU A 476 14.45 21.11 -0.09
N GLU A 477 14.55 21.77 1.07
CA GLU A 477 13.50 22.57 1.70
C GLU A 477 13.00 23.65 0.74
N LYS A 478 13.87 24.57 0.31
CA LYS A 478 13.53 25.65 -0.64
C LYS A 478 13.05 25.15 -1.99
N TYR A 479 13.64 24.08 -2.53
CA TYR A 479 13.14 23.46 -3.76
C TYR A 479 11.70 22.96 -3.60
N THR A 480 11.39 22.36 -2.44
CA THR A 480 10.03 21.92 -2.13
C THR A 480 9.10 23.12 -1.91
N GLU A 481 9.56 24.18 -1.23
CA GLU A 481 8.81 25.42 -1.03
C GLU A 481 8.49 26.15 -2.34
N GLU A 482 9.47 26.28 -3.25
CA GLU A 482 9.35 27.03 -4.51
C GLU A 482 8.41 26.35 -5.52
N PHE A 483 8.40 25.00 -5.55
CA PHE A 483 7.69 24.24 -6.60
C PHE A 483 6.57 23.33 -6.13
N PHE A 484 6.58 22.87 -4.87
CA PHE A 484 5.70 21.80 -4.37
C PHE A 484 5.03 22.07 -3.01
N ASP A 485 5.14 23.28 -2.45
CA ASP A 485 4.36 23.70 -1.28
C ASP A 485 2.86 23.64 -1.57
N ASN A 486 2.05 23.37 -0.55
CA ASN A 486 0.61 23.34 -0.69
C ASN A 486 -0.15 23.88 0.54
N GLU A 487 0.53 24.59 1.44
CA GLU A 487 -0.09 25.13 2.66
C GLU A 487 -1.03 26.31 2.38
N ASP A 488 -0.72 27.18 1.41
CA ASP A 488 -1.68 28.22 0.98
C ASP A 488 -2.72 27.66 0.01
N LEU A 489 -3.94 27.47 0.52
CA LEU A 489 -5.13 27.07 -0.25
C LEU A 489 -5.59 28.11 -1.29
N ASN A 490 -5.02 29.33 -1.27
CA ASN A 490 -5.33 30.42 -2.19
C ASN A 490 -4.23 30.60 -3.27
N ALA A 491 -3.14 29.82 -3.21
CA ALA A 491 -2.06 29.91 -4.17
C ALA A 491 -2.57 29.61 -5.59
N LYS A 492 -2.15 30.42 -6.57
CA LYS A 492 -2.60 30.28 -7.98
C LYS A 492 -2.28 28.88 -8.56
N ASN A 493 -1.24 28.23 -8.03
CA ASN A 493 -0.76 26.90 -8.38
C ASN A 493 -1.05 25.85 -7.30
N HIS A 494 -2.01 26.08 -6.39
CA HIS A 494 -2.43 25.09 -5.40
C HIS A 494 -2.85 23.78 -6.08
N VAL A 495 -2.42 22.65 -5.52
CA VAL A 495 -2.80 21.31 -5.98
C VAL A 495 -3.92 20.79 -5.10
N ASP A 496 -5.03 20.42 -5.71
CA ASP A 496 -6.17 19.88 -5.00
C ASP A 496 -5.81 18.56 -4.29
N VAL A 497 -6.40 18.34 -3.11
CA VAL A 497 -6.53 16.97 -2.59
C VAL A 497 -7.44 16.18 -3.52
N MET A 498 -6.97 15.02 -3.97
CA MET A 498 -7.64 14.11 -4.89
C MET A 498 -8.18 12.87 -4.16
N PHE A 499 -7.46 12.38 -3.15
CA PHE A 499 -7.88 11.25 -2.31
C PHE A 499 -7.71 11.55 -0.82
N ILE A 500 -8.61 11.00 -0.01
CA ILE A 500 -8.54 10.97 1.46
C ILE A 500 -8.36 9.49 1.87
N HIS A 501 -7.16 9.10 2.28
CA HIS A 501 -6.93 7.76 2.85
C HIS A 501 -7.33 7.80 4.34
N SER A 502 -8.49 7.22 4.69
CA SER A 502 -9.15 7.37 6.00
C SER A 502 -8.69 6.31 7.02
N ASN A 503 -7.39 6.29 7.29
CA ASN A 503 -6.69 5.23 8.02
C ASN A 503 -7.34 4.83 9.36
N PHE A 504 -7.72 5.80 10.20
CA PHE A 504 -8.24 5.54 11.54
C PHE A 504 -9.03 6.72 12.15
N PRO A 505 -10.20 6.51 12.80
CA PRO A 505 -10.94 5.26 12.82
C PRO A 505 -11.67 5.05 11.48
N LYS A 506 -11.69 3.80 10.99
CA LYS A 506 -12.39 3.45 9.75
C LYS A 506 -13.92 3.58 9.96
N PHE A 507 -14.67 3.84 8.88
CA PHE A 507 -16.13 4.03 8.90
C PHE A 507 -16.92 2.71 9.09
N ASP A 508 -16.51 1.87 10.03
CA ASP A 508 -17.20 0.67 10.47
C ASP A 508 -18.22 1.02 11.57
N PRO A 509 -19.53 0.94 11.32
CA PRO A 509 -20.52 1.34 12.31
C PRO A 509 -20.57 0.41 13.53
N TYR A 510 -20.12 -0.84 13.43
CA TYR A 510 -20.12 -1.77 14.57
C TYR A 510 -18.98 -1.46 15.54
N ASP A 511 -17.75 -1.35 15.03
CA ASP A 511 -16.58 -1.02 15.84
C ASP A 511 -16.72 0.41 16.43
N LEU A 512 -17.13 1.38 15.61
CA LEU A 512 -17.35 2.76 16.07
C LEU A 512 -18.37 2.85 17.21
N SER A 513 -19.50 2.13 17.11
CA SER A 513 -20.55 2.11 18.14
C SER A 513 -20.22 1.30 19.41
N LYS A 514 -18.99 0.75 19.51
CA LYS A 514 -18.41 0.19 20.74
C LYS A 514 -17.19 0.98 21.26
N SER A 515 -16.86 2.11 20.62
CA SER A 515 -15.65 2.89 20.87
C SER A 515 -15.94 4.33 21.28
N ASN A 516 -14.93 5.00 21.81
CA ASN A 516 -14.96 6.44 22.10
C ASN A 516 -14.17 7.27 21.04
N PHE A 517 -13.73 6.67 19.93
CA PHE A 517 -12.77 7.29 18.99
C PHE A 517 -13.24 8.61 18.33
N LEU A 518 -14.56 8.86 18.31
CA LEU A 518 -15.15 10.08 17.76
C LEU A 518 -15.78 10.96 18.86
N THR A 519 -15.17 10.94 20.05
CA THR A 519 -15.58 11.73 21.22
C THR A 519 -14.39 12.40 21.90
N THR A 520 -14.60 13.61 22.42
CA THR A 520 -13.63 14.37 23.21
C THR A 520 -14.33 14.84 24.49
N ASN A 521 -13.69 14.65 25.65
CA ASN A 521 -14.25 15.00 26.97
C ASN A 521 -15.70 14.53 27.18
N GLY A 522 -15.99 13.29 26.75
CA GLY A 522 -17.30 12.63 26.89
C GLY A 522 -18.40 13.15 25.97
N LYS A 523 -18.06 13.96 24.94
CA LYS A 523 -19.01 14.53 23.97
C LYS A 523 -18.63 14.14 22.54
N PRO A 524 -19.59 14.01 21.61
CA PRO A 524 -19.26 13.82 20.19
C PRO A 524 -18.36 14.94 19.66
N ALA A 525 -17.31 14.55 18.94
CA ALA A 525 -16.35 15.45 18.30
C ALA A 525 -16.14 15.04 16.84
N ARG A 526 -15.90 16.01 15.95
CA ARG A 526 -15.52 15.77 14.55
C ARG A 526 -14.05 15.36 14.49
N SER A 527 -13.75 14.34 13.70
CA SER A 527 -12.37 13.93 13.43
C SER A 527 -11.76 14.66 12.24
N TYR A 528 -12.60 15.15 11.32
CA TYR A 528 -12.21 15.98 10.19
C TYR A 528 -12.53 17.44 10.52
N THR A 529 -11.49 18.25 10.77
CA THR A 529 -11.63 19.61 11.31
C THR A 529 -11.22 20.70 10.31
N ALA A 530 -10.27 20.44 9.41
CA ALA A 530 -9.78 21.40 8.44
C ALA A 530 -10.42 21.24 7.04
N LEU A 531 -11.75 21.06 6.99
CA LEU A 531 -12.54 20.75 5.77
C LEU A 531 -12.23 21.64 4.54
N LYS A 532 -11.74 22.87 4.74
CA LYS A 532 -11.29 23.76 3.66
C LYS A 532 -10.19 23.15 2.79
N LYS A 533 -9.29 22.33 3.34
CA LYS A 533 -8.27 21.56 2.61
C LYS A 533 -8.87 20.61 1.57
N VAL A 534 -10.08 20.12 1.83
CA VAL A 534 -10.83 19.17 0.98
C VAL A 534 -12.05 19.85 0.35
N LYS A 535 -11.92 21.15 0.02
CA LYS A 535 -12.95 21.98 -0.63
C LYS A 535 -14.32 21.98 0.06
N ASN A 536 -14.32 21.84 1.39
CA ASN A 536 -15.50 21.71 2.26
C ASN A 536 -16.30 20.41 2.07
N TYR A 537 -15.73 19.37 1.46
CA TYR A 537 -16.35 18.03 1.41
C TYR A 537 -16.35 17.39 2.80
N ASP A 538 -17.54 17.26 3.39
CA ASP A 538 -17.74 16.70 4.73
C ASP A 538 -17.88 15.17 4.65
N ILE A 539 -16.75 14.50 4.47
CA ILE A 539 -16.66 13.03 4.32
C ILE A 539 -17.32 12.27 5.48
N GLU A 540 -17.25 12.78 6.71
CA GLU A 540 -17.96 12.18 7.84
C GLU A 540 -19.48 12.22 7.62
N LEU A 541 -20.02 13.39 7.29
CA LEU A 541 -21.45 13.59 7.07
C LEU A 541 -21.97 12.73 5.91
N GLU A 542 -21.26 12.69 4.78
CA GLU A 542 -21.67 11.89 3.62
C GLU A 542 -21.62 10.38 3.93
N ASN A 543 -20.57 9.89 4.60
CA ASN A 543 -20.50 8.49 4.99
C ASN A 543 -21.61 8.12 6.00
N PHE A 544 -21.90 8.97 6.99
CA PHE A 544 -22.98 8.70 7.95
C PHE A 544 -24.40 8.79 7.34
N LYS A 545 -24.62 9.62 6.31
CA LYS A 545 -25.85 9.57 5.50
C LYS A 545 -26.02 8.21 4.83
N VAL A 546 -24.97 7.69 4.20
CA VAL A 546 -24.99 6.38 3.52
C VAL A 546 -25.17 5.24 4.51
N LEU A 547 -24.49 5.27 5.67
CA LEU A 547 -24.69 4.29 6.74
C LEU A 547 -26.14 4.28 7.22
N ASN A 548 -26.74 5.45 7.47
CA ASN A 548 -28.14 5.52 7.88
C ASN A 548 -29.09 4.97 6.80
N GLU A 549 -28.91 5.39 5.54
CA GLU A 549 -29.71 4.93 4.40
C GLU A 549 -29.64 3.39 4.23
N TYR A 550 -28.44 2.79 4.21
CA TYR A 550 -28.26 1.38 3.82
C TYR A 550 -28.24 0.37 4.98
N VAL A 551 -27.84 0.77 6.19
CA VAL A 551 -27.76 -0.13 7.35
C VAL A 551 -29.03 -0.09 8.20
N CYS A 552 -29.69 1.07 8.30
CA CYS A 552 -30.70 1.33 9.33
C CYS A 552 -32.11 1.67 8.81
N VAL A 553 -32.22 2.37 7.67
CA VAL A 553 -33.51 2.67 7.03
C VAL A 553 -33.90 1.57 6.04
N ASN A 554 -32.97 1.16 5.18
CA ASN A 554 -33.15 0.03 4.28
C ASN A 554 -32.83 -1.31 4.96
N LYS A 555 -33.20 -2.41 4.30
CA LYS A 555 -32.82 -3.76 4.70
C LYS A 555 -31.33 -3.97 4.40
N ASN A 556 -30.49 -3.98 5.44
CA ASN A 556 -29.03 -4.17 5.38
C ASN A 556 -28.59 -5.12 4.25
N PRO A 557 -27.77 -4.66 3.28
CA PRO A 557 -27.25 -5.52 2.21
C PRO A 557 -25.92 -6.19 2.56
N PHE A 558 -25.28 -5.83 3.68
CA PHE A 558 -23.92 -6.26 4.02
C PHE A 558 -23.94 -7.50 4.90
N LYS A 559 -23.57 -8.65 4.32
CA LYS A 559 -23.50 -9.96 4.98
C LYS A 559 -22.76 -9.91 6.32
N TYR A 560 -21.66 -9.17 6.39
CA TYR A 560 -20.87 -8.91 7.60
C TYR A 560 -21.70 -8.47 8.82
N LEU A 561 -22.65 -7.53 8.65
CA LEU A 561 -23.47 -7.06 9.78
C LEU A 561 -24.55 -8.09 10.15
N ASP A 562 -25.08 -8.85 9.19
CA ASP A 562 -26.01 -9.95 9.45
C ASP A 562 -25.30 -11.12 10.18
N ASP A 563 -24.07 -11.45 9.82
CA ASP A 563 -23.25 -12.48 10.48
C ASP A 563 -22.92 -12.12 11.93
N LEU A 564 -22.65 -10.83 12.20
CA LEU A 564 -22.14 -10.34 13.48
C LEU A 564 -23.26 -9.95 14.45
N LEU A 565 -24.30 -9.27 13.97
CA LEU A 565 -25.44 -8.82 14.79
C LEU A 565 -26.59 -9.86 14.82
N GLY A 566 -26.64 -10.75 13.82
CA GLY A 566 -27.67 -11.78 13.70
C GLY A 566 -29.08 -11.17 13.71
N GLN A 567 -29.91 -11.68 14.62
CA GLN A 567 -31.27 -11.19 14.86
C GLN A 567 -31.38 -10.45 16.21
N ASP A 568 -30.27 -10.04 16.83
CA ASP A 568 -30.30 -9.33 18.11
C ASP A 568 -30.74 -7.87 17.92
N LYS A 569 -32.02 -7.62 18.18
CA LYS A 569 -32.65 -6.29 18.13
C LYS A 569 -32.01 -5.29 19.08
N THR A 570 -31.28 -5.73 20.09
CA THR A 570 -30.55 -4.87 21.04
C THR A 570 -29.28 -4.32 20.39
N GLU A 571 -28.46 -5.20 19.80
CA GLU A 571 -27.24 -4.80 19.10
C GLU A 571 -27.57 -4.00 17.83
N TRP A 572 -28.58 -4.40 17.05
CA TRP A 572 -29.09 -3.60 15.93
C TRP A 572 -29.54 -2.21 16.37
N LYS A 573 -30.28 -2.10 17.49
CA LYS A 573 -30.69 -0.79 18.05
C LYS A 573 -29.49 0.03 18.53
N ARG A 574 -28.44 -0.59 19.08
CA ARG A 574 -27.22 0.10 19.51
C ARG A 574 -26.44 0.66 18.32
N VAL A 575 -26.23 -0.14 17.28
CA VAL A 575 -25.52 0.28 16.04
C VAL A 575 -26.30 1.39 15.32
N CYS A 576 -27.61 1.22 15.12
CA CYS A 576 -28.41 2.24 14.42
C CYS A 576 -28.72 3.48 15.26
N GLY A 577 -28.80 3.37 16.59
CA GLY A 577 -28.82 4.53 17.49
C GLY A 577 -27.57 5.37 17.31
N TYR A 578 -26.39 4.75 17.39
CA TYR A 578 -25.10 5.44 17.17
C TYR A 578 -25.01 6.11 15.79
N ILE A 579 -25.42 5.43 14.70
CA ILE A 579 -25.46 6.02 13.36
C ILE A 579 -26.38 7.25 13.32
N THR A 580 -27.58 7.17 13.91
CA THR A 580 -28.57 8.25 13.91
C THR A 580 -28.08 9.46 14.72
N ASP A 581 -27.60 9.22 15.93
CA ASP A 581 -27.10 10.26 16.84
C ASP A 581 -25.86 10.95 16.26
N ARG A 582 -24.96 10.19 15.61
CA ARG A 582 -23.78 10.72 14.94
C ARG A 582 -24.14 11.52 13.69
N LEU A 583 -25.09 11.07 12.88
CA LEU A 583 -25.59 11.83 11.73
C LEU A 583 -26.18 13.19 12.17
N ALA A 584 -27.06 13.19 13.16
CA ALA A 584 -27.66 14.43 13.70
C ALA A 584 -26.60 15.40 14.29
N PHE A 585 -25.55 14.88 14.94
CA PHE A 585 -24.41 15.68 15.38
C PHE A 585 -23.64 16.30 14.20
N LEU A 586 -23.37 15.52 13.15
CA LEU A 586 -22.64 16.00 11.97
C LEU A 586 -23.45 17.07 11.22
N GLU A 587 -24.75 16.84 11.00
CA GLU A 587 -25.66 17.81 10.38
C GLU A 587 -25.71 19.13 11.17
N SER A 588 -25.93 19.07 12.50
CA SER A 588 -26.01 20.26 13.36
C SER A 588 -24.68 21.00 13.58
N THR A 589 -23.56 20.48 13.05
CA THR A 589 -22.23 21.10 13.13
C THR A 589 -21.62 21.44 11.76
N HIS A 590 -22.24 21.04 10.65
CA HIS A 590 -21.71 21.22 9.29
C HIS A 590 -21.33 22.68 8.97
N ASP A 591 -22.27 23.61 9.16
CA ASP A 591 -22.07 25.05 8.91
C ASP A 591 -20.89 25.67 9.69
N LYS A 592 -20.55 25.09 10.85
CA LYS A 592 -19.39 25.51 11.66
C LYS A 592 -18.10 24.89 11.13
N ALA A 593 -18.12 23.60 10.79
CA ALA A 593 -16.97 22.89 10.24
C ALA A 593 -16.51 23.51 8.90
N ILE A 594 -17.43 23.83 7.98
CA ILE A 594 -17.07 24.52 6.72
C ILE A 594 -16.60 25.97 6.95
N ALA A 595 -17.10 26.63 8.00
CA ALA A 595 -16.59 27.93 8.43
C ALA A 595 -15.19 27.85 9.08
N GLY A 596 -14.77 26.67 9.55
CA GLY A 596 -13.59 26.44 10.38
C GLY A 596 -13.75 27.02 11.79
N LYS A 597 -14.80 26.59 12.51
CA LYS A 597 -15.23 27.10 13.83
C LYS A 597 -15.81 26.00 14.72
#